data_AF-A0A3S1MNI8-F1
#
_entry.id   AF-A0A3S1MNI8-F1
#
_cell.length_a   1.000
_cell.length_b   1.000
_cell.length_c   1.000
_cell.angle_alpha   90.00
_cell.angle_beta   90.00
_cell.angle_gamma   90.00
#
_symmetry.space_group_name_H-M   'P 1'
#
loop_
_entity.id
_entity.type
_entity.pdbx_description
1 polymer ?
#
loop_
_entity_poly.entity_id
_entity_poly.type
_entity_poly.pdbx_seq_one_letter_code
_entity_poly.pdbx_strand_id
1 'polypeptide(L)'
;FRPPYLEWNDRYRDDVRRFWRGDAGAISALATRLAGSSDVFGREGQPVSRSVNFIAAHDGMTLADLVAYEEKHNAANGEQNRDGHDDNLSWNNGVEGETDDATVAKARFNDQCALLATLFASRGTIMLTAGDEFGRTQQGNNNAYAQDNAITWLDWAGRDEALECYASALSAMRRAFPALSDTHFLTGESSYASAIPDVEWLTETGAPLGEAEWNDPGRHRFVMMLGDSRDGRLAVMVNGDRRQCVFTLPARDGFEWRPAIETQPVDLARPLPGRGVYFMIERRVKTRARKGS
;
A
#
# COMPACT_ATOMS: atom_id res chain seq x y z
N PHE A 1 0.14 23.30 9.18
CA PHE A 1 0.32 24.45 8.27
C PHE A 1 -1.00 24.98 7.73
N ARG A 2 -1.03 26.17 7.13
CA ARG A 2 -2.22 26.71 6.42
C ARG A 2 -2.19 26.25 4.96
N PRO A 3 -3.32 26.19 4.23
CA PRO A 3 -3.29 26.05 2.78
C PRO A 3 -2.35 27.10 2.14
N PRO A 4 -1.63 26.78 1.06
CA PRO A 4 -1.70 25.57 0.24
C PRO A 4 -0.69 24.46 0.65
N TYR A 5 -0.12 24.51 1.86
CA TYR A 5 0.92 23.56 2.27
C TYR A 5 0.37 22.14 2.48
N LEU A 6 1.04 21.17 1.86
CA LEU A 6 0.92 19.75 2.19
C LEU A 6 1.89 19.39 3.32
N GLU A 7 1.59 18.32 4.05
CA GLU A 7 2.36 17.85 5.20
C GLU A 7 2.79 16.40 5.01
N TRP A 8 4.07 16.13 5.26
CA TRP A 8 4.56 14.76 5.42
C TRP A 8 3.81 14.09 6.58
N ASN A 9 3.25 12.92 6.30
CA ASN A 9 2.47 12.18 7.28
C ASN A 9 3.27 11.02 7.88
N ASP A 10 4.06 11.32 8.91
CA ASP A 10 4.82 10.29 9.65
C ASP A 10 3.89 9.25 10.27
N ARG A 11 2.66 9.63 10.65
CA ARG A 11 1.68 8.69 11.20
C ARG A 11 1.20 7.69 10.15
N TYR A 12 1.11 8.09 8.88
CA TYR A 12 0.90 7.17 7.76
C TYR A 12 2.05 6.18 7.64
N ARG A 13 3.28 6.68 7.61
CA ARG A 13 4.49 5.86 7.50
C ARG A 13 4.49 4.79 8.60
N ASP A 14 4.32 5.21 9.84
CA ASP A 14 4.42 4.31 10.99
C ASP A 14 3.29 3.29 11.04
N ASP A 15 2.04 3.69 10.82
CA ASP A 15 0.89 2.77 10.90
C ASP A 15 0.88 1.75 9.74
N VAL A 16 1.31 2.15 8.55
CA VAL A 16 1.48 1.19 7.44
C VAL A 16 2.60 0.20 7.75
N ARG A 17 3.74 0.68 8.27
CA ARG A 17 4.84 -0.21 8.69
C ARG A 17 4.40 -1.19 9.77
N ARG A 18 3.67 -0.74 10.80
CA ARG A 18 3.11 -1.62 11.86
C ARG A 18 2.18 -2.68 11.30
N PHE A 19 1.26 -2.31 10.41
CA PHE A 19 0.35 -3.28 9.78
C PHE A 19 1.13 -4.37 9.03
N TRP A 20 2.11 -3.99 8.22
CA TRP A 20 2.91 -4.96 7.48
C TRP A 20 3.93 -5.68 8.35
N ARG A 21 4.41 -5.12 9.46
CA ARG A 21 5.19 -5.91 10.43
C ARG A 21 4.36 -7.04 11.07
N GLY A 22 3.05 -6.85 11.14
CA GLY A 22 2.09 -7.80 11.71
C GLY A 22 1.65 -7.45 13.13
N ASP A 23 1.74 -6.16 13.49
CA ASP A 23 1.32 -5.66 14.80
C ASP A 23 -0.21 -5.81 14.97
N ALA A 24 -0.62 -6.23 16.16
CA ALA A 24 -2.03 -6.46 16.47
C ALA A 24 -2.86 -5.17 16.42
N GLY A 25 -4.11 -5.27 15.94
CA GLY A 25 -5.07 -4.16 15.95
C GLY A 25 -4.80 -3.06 14.93
N ALA A 26 -3.98 -3.33 13.91
CA ALA A 26 -3.54 -2.32 12.94
C ALA A 26 -4.55 -2.00 11.82
N ILE A 27 -5.64 -2.76 11.65
CA ILE A 27 -6.50 -2.62 10.46
C ILE A 27 -7.23 -1.27 10.42
N SER A 28 -7.72 -0.80 11.57
CA SER A 28 -8.45 0.47 11.67
C SER A 28 -7.53 1.63 11.31
N ALA A 29 -6.30 1.62 11.84
CA ALA A 29 -5.29 2.61 11.50
C ALA A 29 -4.97 2.58 10.01
N LEU A 30 -4.72 1.40 9.43
CA LEU A 30 -4.44 1.27 7.99
C LEU A 30 -5.61 1.76 7.13
N ALA A 31 -6.86 1.43 7.46
CA ALA A 31 -8.02 1.93 6.73
C ALA A 31 -8.10 3.47 6.78
N THR A 32 -7.89 4.07 7.94
CA THR A 32 -7.81 5.54 8.07
C THR A 32 -6.67 6.14 7.24
N ARG A 33 -5.50 5.48 7.19
CA ARG A 33 -4.36 5.90 6.35
C ARG A 33 -4.69 5.86 4.87
N LEU A 34 -5.24 4.74 4.39
CA LEU A 34 -5.70 4.56 3.00
C LEU A 34 -6.76 5.59 2.60
N ALA A 35 -7.64 5.99 3.54
CA ALA A 35 -8.72 6.96 3.33
C ALA A 35 -8.28 8.44 3.35
N GLY A 36 -6.98 8.73 3.46
CA GLY A 36 -6.46 10.10 3.43
C GLY A 36 -6.27 10.73 4.82
N SER A 37 -6.32 9.96 5.91
CA SER A 37 -5.97 10.39 7.28
C SER A 37 -6.81 11.56 7.82
N SER A 38 -8.14 11.42 7.77
CA SER A 38 -9.10 12.43 8.26
C SER A 38 -8.98 12.74 9.75
N ASP A 39 -8.50 11.82 10.56
CA ASP A 39 -8.22 12.01 11.98
C ASP A 39 -7.02 12.95 12.26
N VAL A 40 -6.14 13.15 11.28
CA VAL A 40 -4.99 14.08 11.37
C VAL A 40 -5.29 15.39 10.64
N PHE A 41 -5.86 15.30 9.44
CA PHE A 41 -6.02 16.45 8.54
C PHE A 41 -7.45 16.94 8.39
N GLY A 42 -8.44 16.18 8.86
CA GLY A 42 -9.85 16.55 8.84
C GLY A 42 -10.13 17.67 9.83
N ARG A 43 -10.80 18.72 9.33
CA ARG A 43 -11.26 19.87 10.11
C ARG A 43 -12.60 20.33 9.55
N GLU A 44 -13.41 20.96 10.39
CA GLU A 44 -14.67 21.55 9.95
C GLU A 44 -14.42 22.53 8.79
N GLY A 45 -15.22 22.40 7.73
CA GLY A 45 -15.08 23.20 6.51
C GLY A 45 -13.87 22.88 5.63
N GLN A 46 -13.07 21.86 5.96
CA GLN A 46 -11.93 21.41 5.16
C GLN A 46 -12.17 19.99 4.62
N PRO A 47 -12.80 19.84 3.44
CA PRO A 47 -13.19 18.54 2.90
C PRO A 47 -12.04 17.79 2.23
N VAL A 48 -10.84 18.39 2.15
CA VAL A 48 -9.67 17.81 1.47
C VAL A 48 -8.54 17.52 2.45
N SER A 49 -7.92 16.36 2.28
CA SER A 49 -6.68 16.00 2.94
C SER A 49 -5.50 16.79 2.36
N ARG A 50 -4.55 17.10 3.24
CA ARG A 50 -3.27 17.72 2.90
C ARG A 50 -2.09 16.79 3.18
N SER A 51 -2.37 15.50 3.31
CA SER A 51 -1.39 14.44 3.57
C SER A 51 -0.48 14.21 2.37
N VAL A 52 0.83 14.14 2.61
CA VAL A 52 1.80 13.45 1.76
C VAL A 52 2.10 12.11 2.41
N ASN A 53 1.56 11.06 1.83
CA ASN A 53 1.76 9.68 2.28
C ASN A 53 3.08 9.14 1.74
N PHE A 54 3.87 8.48 2.56
CA PHE A 54 5.14 7.86 2.17
C PHE A 54 5.49 6.70 3.09
N ILE A 55 6.29 5.76 2.60
CA ILE A 55 6.73 4.57 3.36
C ILE A 55 8.17 4.73 3.84
N ALA A 56 9.03 5.30 3.02
CA ALA A 56 10.42 5.59 3.31
C ALA A 56 10.77 6.98 2.76
N ALA A 57 11.76 7.61 3.38
CA ALA A 57 12.30 8.90 3.01
C ALA A 57 13.83 8.83 2.97
N HIS A 58 14.50 9.97 2.88
CA HIS A 58 15.96 10.04 3.02
C HIS A 58 16.44 9.80 4.47
N ASP A 59 15.60 10.12 5.45
CA ASP A 59 15.80 9.85 6.87
C ASP A 59 15.09 8.54 7.24
N GLY A 60 15.82 7.63 7.88
CA GLY A 60 15.39 6.26 8.15
C GLY A 60 15.81 5.24 7.08
N MET A 61 15.32 4.02 7.23
CA MET A 61 15.56 2.92 6.29
C MET A 61 14.89 3.16 4.93
N THR A 62 15.54 2.66 3.87
CA THR A 62 14.93 2.46 2.54
C THR A 62 13.77 1.47 2.61
N LEU A 63 12.91 1.43 1.58
CA LEU A 63 11.82 0.45 1.55
C LEU A 63 12.33 -0.99 1.57
N ALA A 64 13.43 -1.28 0.85
CA ALA A 64 14.05 -2.60 0.85
C ALA A 64 14.67 -2.95 2.21
N ASP A 65 15.29 -1.98 2.89
CA ASP A 65 15.92 -2.22 4.20
C ASP A 65 14.89 -2.45 5.31
N LEU A 66 13.69 -1.85 5.21
CA LEU A 66 12.59 -2.11 6.15
C LEU A 66 12.22 -3.58 6.27
N VAL A 67 12.43 -4.37 5.22
CA VAL A 67 12.09 -5.79 5.17
C VAL A 67 13.30 -6.71 5.33
N ALA A 68 14.49 -6.13 5.52
CA ALA A 68 15.77 -6.84 5.56
C ALA A 68 16.57 -6.63 6.86
N TYR A 69 16.27 -5.58 7.63
CA TYR A 69 17.01 -5.24 8.85
C TYR A 69 16.06 -4.95 10.01
N GLU A 70 16.31 -5.53 11.18
CA GLU A 70 15.64 -5.18 12.44
C GLU A 70 16.42 -4.12 13.21
N GLU A 71 17.74 -4.06 13.02
CA GLU A 71 18.62 -3.09 13.68
C GLU A 71 19.20 -2.09 12.67
N LYS A 72 19.62 -0.92 13.17
CA LYS A 72 20.35 0.05 12.36
C LYS A 72 21.84 -0.30 12.28
N HIS A 73 22.43 -0.16 11.09
CA HIS A 73 23.83 -0.46 10.80
C HIS A 73 24.57 0.81 10.32
N ASN A 74 24.64 1.80 11.20
CA ASN A 74 25.19 3.14 10.96
C ASN A 74 26.70 3.24 11.25
N ALA A 75 27.39 2.11 11.47
CA ALA A 75 28.82 2.11 11.85
C ALA A 75 29.71 2.89 10.87
N ALA A 76 29.35 2.91 9.58
CA ALA A 76 30.03 3.68 8.54
C ALA A 76 30.03 5.20 8.77
N ASN A 77 29.13 5.71 9.60
CA ASN A 77 29.04 7.15 9.95
C ASN A 77 30.13 7.57 10.95
N GLY A 78 30.82 6.62 11.60
CA GLY A 78 31.91 6.91 12.54
C GLY A 78 31.46 7.27 13.96
N GLU A 79 30.16 7.16 14.26
CA GLU A 79 29.58 7.50 15.58
C GLU A 79 29.30 6.27 16.46
N GLN A 80 29.92 5.13 16.15
CA GLN A 80 29.74 3.87 16.88
C GLN A 80 28.25 3.44 16.97
N ASN A 81 27.51 3.62 15.88
CA ASN A 81 26.09 3.27 15.76
C ASN A 81 25.15 4.04 16.72
N ARG A 82 25.59 5.16 17.30
CA ARG A 82 24.74 5.96 18.22
C ARG A 82 23.75 6.86 17.50
N ASP A 83 24.04 7.23 16.26
CA ASP A 83 23.23 8.11 15.44
C ASP A 83 22.06 7.37 14.78
N GLY A 84 21.08 8.11 14.26
CA GLY A 84 19.86 7.55 13.67
C GLY A 84 18.83 7.05 14.69
N HIS A 85 17.61 6.81 14.21
CA HIS A 85 16.49 6.39 15.05
C HIS A 85 16.54 4.90 15.39
N ASP A 86 16.13 4.51 16.61
CA ASP A 86 16.18 3.11 17.06
C ASP A 86 14.91 2.31 16.70
N ASP A 87 13.73 2.95 16.65
CA ASP A 87 12.46 2.25 16.33
C ASP A 87 12.06 2.43 14.86
N ASN A 88 12.64 1.61 13.99
CA ASN A 88 12.41 1.71 12.54
C ASN A 88 11.06 1.15 12.08
N LEU A 89 10.38 0.39 12.94
CA LEU A 89 9.19 -0.40 12.59
C LEU A 89 9.46 -1.37 11.42
N SER A 90 10.68 -1.89 11.35
CA SER A 90 11.18 -2.83 10.33
C SER A 90 11.11 -4.28 10.82
N TRP A 91 11.33 -5.23 9.91
CA TRP A 91 11.42 -6.67 10.17
C TRP A 91 12.32 -7.32 9.13
N ASN A 92 13.17 -8.27 9.52
CA ASN A 92 14.22 -8.77 8.62
C ASN A 92 13.84 -10.06 7.85
N ASN A 93 12.59 -10.51 8.00
CA ASN A 93 12.08 -11.78 7.47
C ASN A 93 12.83 -13.04 7.99
N GLY A 94 13.47 -12.94 9.17
CA GLY A 94 14.13 -14.03 9.89
C GLY A 94 15.66 -14.06 9.73
N VAL A 95 16.24 -13.22 8.87
CA VAL A 95 17.70 -13.11 8.65
C VAL A 95 18.07 -11.65 8.60
N GLU A 96 19.04 -11.19 9.37
CA GLU A 96 19.49 -9.80 9.34
C GLU A 96 20.38 -9.55 8.11
N GLY A 97 20.03 -8.55 7.29
CA GLY A 97 20.81 -8.12 6.13
C GLY A 97 20.76 -9.03 4.91
N GLU A 98 21.80 -8.97 4.08
CA GLU A 98 21.91 -9.75 2.84
C GLU A 98 21.82 -11.27 3.09
N THR A 99 21.20 -12.00 2.17
CA THR A 99 20.99 -13.45 2.31
C THR A 99 20.86 -14.14 0.96
N ASP A 100 21.40 -15.36 0.87
CA ASP A 100 21.22 -16.27 -0.27
C ASP A 100 20.00 -17.20 -0.10
N ASP A 101 19.27 -17.11 1.02
CA ASP A 101 18.06 -17.90 1.22
C ASP A 101 16.93 -17.42 0.31
N ALA A 102 16.65 -18.20 -0.73
CA ALA A 102 15.60 -17.90 -1.71
C ALA A 102 14.20 -17.76 -1.10
N THR A 103 13.93 -18.38 0.04
CA THR A 103 12.65 -18.24 0.77
C THR A 103 12.55 -16.87 1.39
N VAL A 104 13.61 -16.39 2.03
CA VAL A 104 13.69 -15.06 2.64
C VAL A 104 13.65 -13.98 1.55
N ALA A 105 14.44 -14.14 0.49
CA ALA A 105 14.44 -13.22 -0.65
C ALA A 105 13.04 -13.08 -1.26
N LYS A 106 12.31 -14.19 -1.46
CA LYS A 106 10.93 -14.16 -1.95
C LYS A 106 9.97 -13.49 -0.97
N ALA A 107 10.12 -13.71 0.33
CA ALA A 107 9.28 -13.06 1.34
C ALA A 107 9.49 -11.54 1.34
N ARG A 108 10.74 -11.10 1.28
CA ARG A 108 11.11 -9.67 1.16
C ARG A 108 10.58 -9.04 -0.12
N PHE A 109 10.69 -9.73 -1.25
CA PHE A 109 10.11 -9.23 -2.51
C PHE A 109 8.59 -9.03 -2.38
N ASN A 110 7.87 -9.99 -1.81
CA ASN A 110 6.42 -9.86 -1.58
C ASN A 110 6.07 -8.70 -0.65
N ASP A 111 6.83 -8.52 0.43
CA ASP A 111 6.64 -7.41 1.36
C ASP A 111 6.92 -6.05 0.70
N GLN A 112 7.96 -5.95 -0.13
CA GLN A 112 8.23 -4.74 -0.92
C GLN A 112 7.06 -4.43 -1.87
N CYS A 113 6.56 -5.43 -2.60
CA CYS A 113 5.38 -5.27 -3.44
C CYS A 113 4.14 -4.85 -2.64
N ALA A 114 3.95 -5.38 -1.43
CA ALA A 114 2.82 -5.03 -0.56
C ALA A 114 2.91 -3.58 -0.06
N LEU A 115 4.10 -3.13 0.35
CA LEU A 115 4.35 -1.75 0.78
C LEU A 115 4.14 -0.76 -0.37
N LEU A 116 4.69 -1.03 -1.55
CA LEU A 116 4.48 -0.23 -2.75
C LEU A 116 3.00 -0.18 -3.12
N ALA A 117 2.32 -1.33 -3.17
CA ALA A 117 0.91 -1.38 -3.51
C ALA A 117 0.04 -0.62 -2.51
N THR A 118 0.36 -0.67 -1.21
CA THR A 118 -0.32 0.11 -0.18
C THR A 118 -0.16 1.61 -0.40
N LEU A 119 1.06 2.07 -0.72
CA LEU A 119 1.33 3.46 -1.07
C LEU A 119 0.49 3.90 -2.29
N PHE A 120 0.53 3.14 -3.38
CA PHE A 120 -0.21 3.46 -4.59
C PHE A 120 -1.73 3.29 -4.47
N ALA A 121 -2.22 2.52 -3.49
CA ALA A 121 -3.64 2.43 -3.13
C ALA A 121 -4.13 3.57 -2.23
N SER A 122 -3.22 4.38 -1.66
CA SER A 122 -3.58 5.37 -0.66
C SER A 122 -4.16 6.63 -1.29
N ARG A 123 -5.27 7.12 -0.74
CA ARG A 123 -5.92 8.33 -1.20
C ARG A 123 -5.08 9.59 -0.92
N GLY A 124 -5.11 10.56 -1.83
CA GLY A 124 -4.40 11.83 -1.71
C GLY A 124 -3.02 11.87 -2.39
N THR A 125 -2.08 12.64 -1.83
CA THR A 125 -0.72 12.77 -2.40
C THR A 125 0.18 11.68 -1.85
N ILE A 126 0.95 11.03 -2.74
CA ILE A 126 1.97 10.04 -2.38
C ILE A 126 3.36 10.56 -2.73
N MET A 127 4.36 10.12 -1.98
CA MET A 127 5.77 10.34 -2.26
C MET A 127 6.49 8.99 -2.23
N LEU A 128 7.20 8.69 -3.32
CA LEU A 128 8.09 7.53 -3.44
C LEU A 128 9.53 8.04 -3.44
N THR A 129 10.38 7.45 -2.60
CA THR A 129 11.81 7.81 -2.57
C THR A 129 12.53 7.15 -3.73
N ALA A 130 13.39 7.89 -4.42
CA ALA A 130 14.09 7.38 -5.59
C ALA A 130 14.90 6.11 -5.25
N GLY A 131 14.75 5.10 -6.10
CA GLY A 131 15.35 3.78 -5.95
C GLY A 131 14.52 2.76 -5.17
N ASP A 132 13.51 3.18 -4.40
CA ASP A 132 12.59 2.23 -3.75
C ASP A 132 11.75 1.45 -4.78
N GLU A 133 11.57 1.98 -5.99
CA GLU A 133 10.89 1.28 -7.09
C GLU A 133 11.62 0.03 -7.56
N PHE A 134 12.93 -0.10 -7.30
CA PHE A 134 13.75 -1.21 -7.75
C PHE A 134 14.62 -1.84 -6.64
N GLY A 135 14.31 -1.54 -5.38
CA GLY A 135 14.93 -2.19 -4.24
C GLY A 135 16.27 -1.58 -3.79
N ARG A 136 16.44 -0.26 -3.90
CA ARG A 136 17.62 0.44 -3.35
C ARG A 136 17.79 0.11 -1.87
N THR A 137 19.02 -0.21 -1.48
CA THR A 137 19.43 -0.49 -0.11
C THR A 137 20.49 0.53 0.35
N GLN A 138 20.51 0.82 1.64
CA GLN A 138 21.59 1.52 2.35
C GLN A 138 22.31 0.56 3.30
N GLN A 139 22.20 -0.76 3.07
CA GLN A 139 22.81 -1.82 3.86
C GLN A 139 22.47 -1.72 5.36
N GLY A 140 21.23 -1.37 5.67
CA GLY A 140 20.75 -1.19 7.04
C GLY A 140 21.16 0.15 7.68
N ASN A 141 21.90 1.02 6.99
CA ASN A 141 22.17 2.37 7.47
C ASN A 141 20.92 3.24 7.33
N ASN A 142 20.30 3.58 8.46
CA ASN A 142 19.06 4.37 8.50
C ASN A 142 19.30 5.87 8.67
N ASN A 143 20.55 6.32 8.62
CA ASN A 143 20.94 7.70 8.81
C ASN A 143 22.18 8.02 7.96
N ALA A 144 22.15 7.71 6.67
CA ALA A 144 23.32 7.77 5.79
C ALA A 144 23.70 9.20 5.35
N TYR A 145 23.52 10.20 6.23
CA TYR A 145 23.69 11.62 5.92
C TYR A 145 25.14 12.00 5.56
N ALA A 146 26.12 11.25 6.06
CA ALA A 146 27.54 11.46 5.84
C ALA A 146 28.15 10.53 4.77
N GLN A 147 27.32 9.79 4.03
CA GLN A 147 27.76 8.78 3.07
C GLN A 147 27.58 9.28 1.64
N ASP A 148 28.63 9.86 1.05
CA ASP A 148 28.69 10.12 -0.41
C ASP A 148 29.49 9.02 -1.10
N ASN A 149 28.87 7.84 -1.24
CA ASN A 149 29.49 6.62 -1.77
C ASN A 149 28.42 5.60 -2.16
N ALA A 150 28.84 4.37 -2.49
CA ALA A 150 27.97 3.28 -2.94
C ALA A 150 26.84 2.90 -1.96
N ILE A 151 26.89 3.29 -0.68
CA ILE A 151 25.78 3.10 0.27
C ILE A 151 24.56 3.95 -0.14
N THR A 152 24.75 5.14 -0.71
CA THR A 152 23.67 6.09 -1.03
C THR A 152 23.43 6.26 -2.51
N TRP A 153 24.42 6.00 -3.36
CA TRP A 153 24.27 6.08 -4.81
C TRP A 153 23.25 5.06 -5.33
N LEU A 154 22.49 5.44 -6.36
CA LEU A 154 21.55 4.53 -7.02
C LEU A 154 22.33 3.50 -7.86
N ASP A 155 22.25 2.24 -7.48
CA ASP A 155 22.80 1.14 -8.29
C ASP A 155 21.87 0.77 -9.45
N TRP A 156 22.06 1.45 -10.58
CA TRP A 156 21.31 1.17 -11.80
C TRP A 156 21.62 -0.19 -12.42
N ALA A 157 22.79 -0.77 -12.14
CA ALA A 157 23.20 -2.06 -12.70
C ALA A 157 22.60 -3.23 -11.93
N GLY A 158 22.49 -3.11 -10.60
CA GLY A 158 21.91 -4.10 -9.69
C GLY A 158 20.41 -3.96 -9.40
N ARG A 159 19.70 -3.07 -10.12
CA ARG A 159 18.27 -2.79 -9.89
C ARG A 159 17.39 -4.02 -10.13
N ASP A 160 16.36 -4.22 -9.29
CA ASP A 160 15.35 -5.27 -9.49
C ASP A 160 14.34 -4.84 -10.56
N GLU A 161 14.51 -5.33 -11.79
CA GLU A 161 13.64 -5.01 -12.92
C GLU A 161 12.19 -5.51 -12.75
N ALA A 162 11.97 -6.56 -11.96
CA ALA A 162 10.64 -7.08 -11.71
C ALA A 162 9.87 -6.16 -10.75
N LEU A 163 10.54 -5.68 -9.70
CA LEU A 163 9.98 -4.69 -8.78
C LEU A 163 9.73 -3.36 -9.50
N GLU A 164 10.66 -2.92 -10.36
CA GLU A 164 10.54 -1.70 -11.17
C GLU A 164 9.31 -1.78 -12.08
N CYS A 165 9.13 -2.92 -12.77
CA CYS A 165 7.97 -3.17 -13.62
C CYS A 165 6.66 -3.13 -12.81
N TYR A 166 6.66 -3.72 -11.61
CA TYR A 166 5.50 -3.71 -10.72
C TYR A 166 5.16 -2.29 -10.23
N ALA A 167 6.14 -1.51 -9.80
CA ALA A 167 5.96 -0.11 -9.39
C ALA A 167 5.41 0.75 -10.55
N SER A 168 5.92 0.54 -11.77
CA SER A 168 5.42 1.20 -12.98
C SER A 168 3.95 0.85 -13.27
N ALA A 169 3.57 -0.43 -13.12
CA ALA A 169 2.20 -0.89 -13.29
C ALA A 169 1.24 -0.31 -12.24
N LEU A 170 1.68 -0.21 -10.98
CA LEU A 170 0.95 0.48 -9.90
C LEU A 170 0.72 1.96 -10.20
N SER A 171 1.74 2.65 -10.72
CA SER A 171 1.65 4.05 -11.14
C SER A 171 0.65 4.23 -12.30
N ALA A 172 0.70 3.36 -13.30
CA ALA A 172 -0.24 3.37 -14.43
C ALA A 172 -1.69 3.14 -13.96
N MET A 173 -1.89 2.19 -13.03
CA MET A 173 -3.17 1.94 -12.38
C MET A 173 -3.64 3.18 -11.62
N ARG A 174 -2.84 3.72 -10.71
CA ARG A 174 -3.20 4.93 -9.94
C ARG A 174 -3.64 6.09 -10.84
N ARG A 175 -2.95 6.29 -11.98
CA ARG A 175 -3.33 7.32 -12.98
C ARG A 175 -4.68 7.03 -13.65
N ALA A 176 -5.01 5.77 -13.87
CA ALA A 176 -6.25 5.35 -14.52
C ALA A 176 -7.48 5.42 -13.60
N PHE A 177 -7.28 5.48 -12.27
CA PHE A 177 -8.34 5.49 -11.25
C PHE A 177 -8.29 6.77 -10.39
N PRO A 178 -8.99 7.85 -10.80
CA PRO A 178 -8.94 9.13 -10.10
C PRO A 178 -9.33 9.07 -8.62
N ALA A 179 -10.15 8.09 -8.22
CA ALA A 179 -10.53 7.87 -6.81
C ALA A 179 -9.33 7.65 -5.87
N LEU A 180 -8.19 7.18 -6.40
CA LEU A 180 -6.96 7.01 -5.61
C LEU A 180 -6.17 8.31 -5.47
N SER A 181 -6.23 9.21 -6.45
CA SER A 181 -5.50 10.49 -6.44
C SER A 181 -6.31 11.67 -5.91
N ASP A 182 -7.62 11.51 -5.79
CA ASP A 182 -8.50 12.54 -5.24
C ASP A 182 -8.15 12.82 -3.76
N THR A 183 -8.20 14.09 -3.39
CA THR A 183 -7.80 14.59 -2.07
C THR A 183 -9.00 14.78 -1.14
N HIS A 184 -10.23 14.71 -1.62
CA HIS A 184 -11.42 14.84 -0.76
C HIS A 184 -11.48 13.68 0.23
N PHE A 185 -11.93 13.89 1.46
CA PHE A 185 -12.16 12.77 2.38
C PHE A 185 -13.31 11.89 1.88
N LEU A 186 -13.18 10.59 2.12
CA LEU A 186 -14.25 9.64 1.85
C LEU A 186 -15.33 9.77 2.92
N THR A 187 -16.59 9.74 2.52
CA THR A 187 -17.75 9.89 3.42
C THR A 187 -18.44 8.56 3.72
N GLY A 188 -18.27 7.55 2.85
CA GLY A 188 -19.05 6.32 2.89
C GLY A 188 -20.47 6.49 2.36
N GLU A 189 -20.78 7.64 1.76
CA GLU A 189 -22.12 7.99 1.28
C GLU A 189 -22.18 7.90 -0.25
N SER A 190 -23.35 7.55 -0.77
CA SER A 190 -23.66 7.67 -2.20
C SER A 190 -23.84 9.14 -2.60
N SER A 191 -23.52 9.49 -3.84
CA SER A 191 -23.75 10.85 -4.36
C SER A 191 -25.05 10.93 -5.18
N TYR A 192 -25.55 12.15 -5.43
CA TYR A 192 -26.67 12.33 -6.36
C TYR A 192 -26.38 11.82 -7.78
N ALA A 193 -25.11 11.75 -8.16
CA ALA A 193 -24.67 11.32 -9.48
C ALA A 193 -24.46 9.79 -9.58
N SER A 194 -24.34 9.08 -8.44
CA SER A 194 -24.11 7.63 -8.40
C SER A 194 -24.66 7.04 -7.10
N ALA A 195 -25.48 6.00 -7.22
CA ALA A 195 -25.99 5.24 -6.09
C ALA A 195 -24.91 4.39 -5.37
N ILE A 196 -23.68 4.36 -5.89
CA ILE A 196 -22.56 3.67 -5.27
C ILE A 196 -21.91 4.60 -4.24
N PRO A 197 -21.69 4.15 -3.00
CA PRO A 197 -20.88 4.88 -2.03
C PRO A 197 -19.47 5.18 -2.58
N ASP A 198 -18.88 6.30 -2.14
CA ASP A 198 -17.49 6.60 -2.51
C ASP A 198 -16.49 5.59 -1.91
N VAL A 199 -16.80 4.99 -0.77
CA VAL A 199 -16.09 3.84 -0.20
C VAL A 199 -17.02 2.87 0.56
N GLU A 200 -16.72 1.57 0.45
CA GLU A 200 -17.21 0.54 1.36
C GLU A 200 -16.03 -0.29 1.89
N TRP A 201 -16.09 -0.67 3.17
CA TRP A 201 -15.08 -1.49 3.82
C TRP A 201 -15.65 -2.87 4.11
N LEU A 202 -15.09 -3.89 3.46
CA LEU A 202 -15.64 -5.25 3.50
C LEU A 202 -14.62 -6.23 4.10
N THR A 203 -15.14 -7.31 4.66
CA THR A 203 -14.39 -8.51 4.96
C THR A 203 -13.98 -9.22 3.67
N GLU A 204 -13.10 -10.20 3.78
CA GLU A 204 -12.74 -11.15 2.72
C GLU A 204 -13.94 -11.91 2.14
N THR A 205 -15.06 -11.98 2.87
CA THR A 205 -16.30 -12.64 2.41
C THR A 205 -17.23 -11.70 1.63
N GLY A 206 -16.89 -10.41 1.53
CA GLY A 206 -17.71 -9.39 0.87
C GLY A 206 -18.79 -8.78 1.77
N ALA A 207 -18.90 -9.21 3.03
CA ALA A 207 -19.77 -8.58 4.03
C ALA A 207 -19.12 -7.29 4.59
N PRO A 208 -19.89 -6.24 4.94
CA PRO A 208 -19.36 -5.03 5.57
C PRO A 208 -18.59 -5.32 6.87
N LEU A 209 -17.50 -4.59 7.11
CA LEU A 209 -16.78 -4.62 8.39
C LEU A 209 -17.60 -3.93 9.49
N GLY A 210 -17.97 -4.69 10.52
CA GLY A 210 -18.63 -4.17 11.71
C GLY A 210 -17.63 -3.75 12.80
N GLU A 211 -18.15 -3.23 13.90
CA GLU A 211 -17.35 -2.76 15.04
C GLU A 211 -16.47 -3.87 15.62
N ALA A 212 -16.96 -5.11 15.68
CA ALA A 212 -16.19 -6.25 16.19
C ALA A 212 -14.98 -6.56 15.29
N GLU A 213 -15.17 -6.57 13.97
CA GLU A 213 -14.07 -6.83 13.04
C GLU A 213 -13.05 -5.68 13.02
N TRP A 214 -13.49 -4.43 13.13
CA TRP A 214 -12.60 -3.26 13.21
C TRP A 214 -11.69 -3.29 14.44
N ASN A 215 -12.18 -3.87 15.54
CA ASN A 215 -11.47 -3.95 16.82
C ASN A 215 -10.82 -5.33 17.05
N ASP A 216 -10.88 -6.26 16.09
CA ASP A 216 -10.24 -7.57 16.22
C ASP A 216 -8.71 -7.42 16.11
N PRO A 217 -7.95 -7.66 17.20
CA PRO A 217 -6.51 -7.51 17.19
C PRO A 217 -5.80 -8.51 16.26
N GLY A 218 -6.44 -9.64 15.92
CA GLY A 218 -5.87 -10.68 15.06
C GLY A 218 -6.16 -10.46 13.57
N ARG A 219 -7.12 -9.60 13.22
CA ARG A 219 -7.50 -9.38 11.82
C ARG A 219 -6.41 -8.62 11.08
N HIS A 220 -6.07 -9.09 9.89
CA HIS A 220 -5.09 -8.45 8.98
C HIS A 220 -5.58 -8.48 7.52
N ARG A 221 -6.90 -8.57 7.33
CA ARG A 221 -7.53 -8.67 6.01
C ARG A 221 -8.74 -7.78 5.92
N PHE A 222 -8.91 -7.13 4.78
CA PHE A 222 -10.11 -6.39 4.42
C PHE A 222 -10.09 -6.06 2.93
N VAL A 223 -11.21 -5.53 2.44
CA VAL A 223 -11.36 -4.97 1.10
C VAL A 223 -11.78 -3.52 1.24
N MET A 224 -11.04 -2.62 0.60
CA MET A 224 -11.48 -1.24 0.35
C MET A 224 -12.11 -1.20 -1.04
N MET A 225 -13.41 -0.97 -1.09
CA MET A 225 -14.20 -0.87 -2.33
C MET A 225 -14.43 0.61 -2.62
N LEU A 226 -13.86 1.13 -3.70
CA LEU A 226 -14.02 2.54 -4.10
C LEU A 226 -14.99 2.66 -5.28
N GLY A 227 -15.92 3.61 -5.18
CA GLY A 227 -16.75 4.01 -6.31
C GLY A 227 -15.93 4.78 -7.37
N ASP A 228 -16.12 4.45 -8.64
CA ASP A 228 -15.62 5.25 -9.77
C ASP A 228 -16.74 6.13 -10.33
N SER A 229 -16.37 7.34 -10.74
CA SER A 229 -17.18 8.33 -11.48
C SER A 229 -17.85 7.82 -12.76
N ARG A 230 -17.49 6.63 -13.26
CA ARG A 230 -18.03 6.00 -14.49
C ARG A 230 -18.96 4.83 -14.19
N ASP A 231 -19.66 4.87 -13.06
CA ASP A 231 -20.46 3.78 -12.51
C ASP A 231 -19.67 2.48 -12.28
N GLY A 232 -18.34 2.53 -12.16
CA GLY A 232 -17.50 1.37 -11.88
C GLY A 232 -17.14 1.26 -10.40
N ARG A 233 -16.47 0.17 -10.01
CA ARG A 233 -15.86 0.02 -8.69
C ARG A 233 -14.43 -0.47 -8.82
N LEU A 234 -13.57 -0.03 -7.91
CA LEU A 234 -12.22 -0.53 -7.71
C LEU A 234 -12.18 -1.24 -6.35
N ALA A 235 -11.85 -2.52 -6.33
CA ALA A 235 -11.60 -3.27 -5.10
C ALA A 235 -10.10 -3.36 -4.85
N VAL A 236 -9.67 -2.88 -3.68
CA VAL A 236 -8.32 -3.07 -3.13
C VAL A 236 -8.44 -4.11 -2.02
N MET A 237 -8.00 -5.33 -2.29
CA MET A 237 -8.02 -6.45 -1.33
C MET A 237 -6.67 -6.51 -0.63
N VAL A 238 -6.67 -6.35 0.69
CA VAL A 238 -5.46 -6.37 1.52
C VAL A 238 -5.40 -7.68 2.28
N ASN A 239 -4.31 -8.42 2.14
CA ASN A 239 -4.00 -9.61 2.93
C ASN A 239 -2.64 -9.44 3.62
N GLY A 240 -2.65 -8.88 4.83
CA GLY A 240 -1.46 -8.69 5.67
C GLY A 240 -1.02 -9.95 6.43
N ASP A 241 -1.90 -10.95 6.52
CA ASP A 241 -1.58 -12.27 7.10
C ASP A 241 -0.59 -13.03 6.18
N ARG A 242 0.20 -13.94 6.75
CA ARG A 242 1.06 -14.87 6.02
C ARG A 242 0.26 -15.96 5.30
N ARG A 243 -0.96 -16.25 5.75
CA ARG A 243 -1.83 -17.28 5.16
C ARG A 243 -2.59 -16.75 3.96
N GLN A 244 -2.72 -17.60 2.93
CA GLN A 244 -3.59 -17.36 1.79
C GLN A 244 -5.08 -17.32 2.18
N CYS A 245 -5.88 -16.57 1.41
CA CYS A 245 -7.30 -16.38 1.68
C CYS A 245 -8.10 -16.27 0.38
N VAL A 246 -9.30 -16.84 0.35
CA VAL A 246 -10.25 -16.58 -0.75
C VAL A 246 -10.95 -15.25 -0.48
N PHE A 247 -11.03 -14.39 -1.49
CA PHE A 247 -11.76 -13.13 -1.43
C PHE A 247 -13.02 -13.22 -2.29
N THR A 248 -14.15 -12.79 -1.73
CA THR A 248 -15.42 -12.68 -2.44
C THR A 248 -15.79 -11.21 -2.58
N LEU A 249 -15.99 -10.76 -3.81
CA LEU A 249 -16.40 -9.39 -4.11
C LEU A 249 -17.89 -9.35 -4.46
N PRO A 250 -18.67 -8.34 -4.01
CA PRO A 250 -20.08 -8.21 -4.36
C PRO A 250 -20.29 -8.14 -5.88
N ALA A 251 -21.18 -8.98 -6.40
CA ALA A 251 -21.58 -8.96 -7.81
C ALA A 251 -22.61 -7.87 -8.10
N ARG A 252 -22.67 -7.41 -9.35
CA ARG A 252 -23.70 -6.49 -9.83
C ARG A 252 -24.12 -6.84 -11.24
N ASP A 253 -25.41 -6.86 -11.49
CA ASP A 253 -25.97 -7.25 -12.79
C ASP A 253 -25.42 -6.40 -13.93
N GLY A 254 -24.96 -7.06 -14.99
CA GLY A 254 -24.36 -6.39 -16.15
C GLY A 254 -22.90 -5.98 -15.94
N PHE A 255 -22.26 -6.35 -14.83
CA PHE A 255 -20.86 -6.09 -14.55
C PHE A 255 -20.07 -7.36 -14.21
N GLU A 256 -18.76 -7.31 -14.42
CA GLU A 256 -17.82 -8.36 -14.04
C GLU A 256 -16.53 -7.77 -13.46
N TRP A 257 -15.89 -8.52 -12.56
CA TRP A 257 -14.59 -8.19 -11.99
C TRP A 257 -13.46 -8.62 -12.92
N ARG A 258 -12.47 -7.75 -13.11
CA ARG A 258 -11.24 -8.04 -13.87
C ARG A 258 -10.02 -7.55 -13.09
N PRO A 259 -8.85 -8.19 -13.22
CA PRO A 259 -7.60 -7.66 -12.68
C PRO A 259 -7.36 -6.22 -13.17
N ALA A 260 -7.01 -5.32 -12.26
CA ALA A 260 -6.72 -3.93 -12.59
C ALA A 260 -5.25 -3.71 -13.01
N ILE A 261 -4.37 -4.68 -12.70
CA ILE A 261 -2.94 -4.65 -12.98
C ILE A 261 -2.56 -5.92 -13.75
N GLU A 262 -1.94 -5.76 -14.91
CA GLU A 262 -1.59 -6.91 -15.78
C GLU A 262 -0.52 -7.81 -15.17
N THR A 263 0.46 -7.22 -14.48
CA THR A 263 1.56 -7.94 -13.80
C THR A 263 1.11 -8.69 -12.55
N GLN A 264 -0.14 -8.52 -12.13
CA GLN A 264 -0.73 -9.22 -10.99
C GLN A 264 -2.02 -9.92 -11.42
N PRO A 265 -1.93 -11.08 -12.10
CA PRO A 265 -3.12 -11.84 -12.46
C PRO A 265 -3.82 -12.34 -11.19
N VAL A 266 -5.08 -11.93 -11.01
CA VAL A 266 -5.92 -12.31 -9.87
C VAL A 266 -7.04 -13.22 -10.36
N ASP A 267 -7.14 -14.41 -9.76
CA ASP A 267 -8.25 -15.34 -9.93
C ASP A 267 -9.03 -15.44 -8.61
N LEU A 268 -10.21 -14.82 -8.56
CA LEU A 268 -11.06 -14.81 -7.36
C LEU A 268 -11.60 -16.21 -7.00
N ALA A 269 -11.51 -17.20 -7.90
CA ALA A 269 -11.88 -18.58 -7.58
C ALA A 269 -10.79 -19.32 -6.77
N ARG A 270 -9.62 -18.71 -6.59
CA ARG A 270 -8.49 -19.30 -5.87
C ARG A 270 -8.10 -18.48 -4.64
N PRO A 271 -7.51 -19.11 -3.61
CA PRO A 271 -6.91 -18.38 -2.51
C PRO A 271 -5.80 -17.45 -3.03
N LEU A 272 -5.89 -16.17 -2.67
CA LEU A 272 -4.84 -15.20 -2.93
C LEU A 272 -3.76 -15.32 -1.84
N PRO A 273 -2.47 -15.27 -2.20
CA PRO A 273 -1.38 -15.34 -1.22
C PRO A 273 -1.50 -14.31 -0.09
N GLY A 274 -0.92 -14.67 1.06
CA GLY A 274 -0.65 -13.72 2.14
C GLY A 274 0.36 -12.66 1.73
N ARG A 275 0.55 -11.65 2.58
CA ARG A 275 1.57 -10.61 2.40
C ARG A 275 1.42 -9.86 1.07
N GLY A 276 0.19 -9.45 0.73
CA GLY A 276 -0.10 -8.85 -0.57
C GLY A 276 -1.30 -7.93 -0.60
N VAL A 277 -1.31 -7.04 -1.58
CA VAL A 277 -2.43 -6.16 -1.94
C VAL A 277 -2.81 -6.43 -3.38
N TYR A 278 -4.09 -6.64 -3.64
CA TYR A 278 -4.59 -7.06 -4.95
C TYR A 278 -5.67 -6.10 -5.45
N PHE A 279 -5.68 -5.84 -6.75
CA PHE A 279 -6.57 -4.84 -7.35
C PHE A 279 -7.49 -5.46 -8.40
N MET A 280 -8.80 -5.28 -8.22
CA MET A 280 -9.81 -5.67 -9.20
C MET A 280 -10.64 -4.46 -9.60
N ILE A 281 -10.94 -4.34 -10.88
CA ILE A 281 -11.87 -3.34 -11.41
C ILE A 281 -13.14 -4.02 -11.91
N GLU A 282 -14.27 -3.42 -11.56
CA GLU A 282 -15.58 -3.77 -12.09
C GLU A 282 -15.81 -3.09 -13.45
N ARG A 283 -16.13 -3.89 -14.47
CA ARG A 283 -16.38 -3.42 -15.84
C ARG A 283 -17.74 -3.91 -16.32
N ARG A 284 -18.45 -3.07 -17.11
CA ARG A 284 -19.68 -3.51 -17.77
C ARG A 284 -19.39 -4.66 -18.72
N VAL A 285 -20.19 -5.72 -18.63
CA VAL A 285 -20.17 -6.83 -19.58
C VAL A 285 -20.67 -6.29 -20.92
N LYS A 286 -19.87 -6.42 -21.98
CA LYS A 286 -20.34 -6.07 -23.33
C LYS A 286 -21.44 -7.06 -23.70
N THR A 287 -22.69 -6.60 -23.77
CA THR A 287 -23.78 -7.38 -24.37
C THR A 287 -23.38 -7.70 -25.81
N ARG A 288 -23.10 -8.97 -26.11
CA ARG A 288 -23.03 -9.41 -27.51
C ARG A 288 -24.41 -9.15 -28.09
N ALA A 289 -24.52 -8.15 -28.97
CA ALA A 289 -25.71 -7.99 -29.78
C ALA A 289 -25.95 -9.32 -30.48
N ARG A 290 -27.04 -10.02 -30.12
CA ARG A 290 -27.58 -11.09 -30.95
C ARG A 290 -27.80 -10.45 -32.32
N LYS A 291 -26.97 -10.80 -33.30
CA LYS A 291 -27.32 -10.58 -34.71
C LYS A 291 -28.62 -11.33 -34.92
N GLY A 292 -29.72 -10.59 -34.93
CA GLY A 292 -31.04 -11.11 -35.28
C GLY A 292 -30.97 -11.73 -36.66
N SER A 293 -31.57 -12.91 -36.75
CA SER A 293 -31.82 -13.70 -37.95
C SER A 293 -32.55 -12.92 -39.05
#